data_AF-A0A1W1BZR6-F1
#
_entry.id   AF-A0A1W1BZR6-F1
#
_cell.length_a   1.000
_cell.length_b   1.000
_cell.length_c   1.000
_cell.angle_alpha   90.00
_cell.angle_beta   90.00
_cell.angle_gamma   90.00
#
_symmetry.space_group_name_H-M   'P 1'
#
loop_
_entity.id
_entity.type
_entity.pdbx_description
1 polymer ?
#
loop_
_entity_poly.entity_id
_entity_poly.type
_entity_poly.pdbx_seq_one_letter_code
_entity_poly.pdbx_strand_id
1 'polypeptide(L)'
;MSSNIVYIFVDEAGDMDFSAKGSKYYMFNFLIKTRPFNLHEYISNYRYSVLERNINAIDGRRLDIEAFHACEDNKYIKEEMFNIISTFDKNRVMSYSYILEKPKVTPTKRKEKDKFYIKNLNFAIQRLLDRVRIDKNFIVITDRLPVQKNKKKQVVALKKGIKEYLKKNNLNIRYDIFHHCSASSVNLQIVDYISWAIFRKYEMNQDSFYKKIEQYLIGIDVMTSGREINHYER
;
A
#
# COMPACT_ATOMS: atom_id res chain seq x y z
N MET A 1 -3.18 28.88 4.34
CA MET A 1 -1.90 28.25 4.76
C MET A 1 -1.89 26.81 4.28
N SER A 2 -1.23 26.54 3.15
CA SER A 2 -0.96 25.16 2.72
C SER A 2 0.04 24.56 3.70
N SER A 3 -0.36 23.58 4.51
CA SER A 3 0.59 22.89 5.37
C SER A 3 1.50 22.03 4.48
N ASN A 4 2.82 22.25 4.59
CA ASN A 4 3.88 21.47 3.94
C ASN A 4 4.01 20.04 4.52
N ILE A 5 2.90 19.43 4.94
CA ILE A 5 2.88 18.10 5.55
C ILE A 5 2.85 17.04 4.46
N VAL A 6 3.75 16.08 4.56
CA VAL A 6 3.74 14.87 3.72
C VAL A 6 2.77 13.85 4.33
N TYR A 7 1.91 13.27 3.51
CA TYR A 7 1.04 12.18 3.90
C TYR A 7 1.55 10.88 3.28
N ILE A 8 1.69 9.85 4.11
CA ILE A 8 2.11 8.51 3.72
C ILE A 8 0.96 7.56 4.05
N PHE A 9 0.38 6.96 3.02
CA PHE A 9 -0.64 5.92 3.16
C PHE A 9 0.00 4.56 2.98
N VAL A 10 -0.37 3.59 3.80
CA VAL A 10 0.25 2.26 3.82
C VAL A 10 -0.80 1.20 3.53
N ASP A 11 -0.46 0.30 2.62
CA ASP A 11 -1.20 -0.95 2.36
C ASP A 11 -0.26 -2.17 2.36
N GLU A 12 -0.84 -3.35 2.58
CA GLU A 12 -0.13 -4.63 2.63
C GLU A 12 -0.74 -5.61 1.63
N ALA A 13 0.11 -6.31 0.86
CA ALA A 13 -0.36 -7.36 -0.05
C ALA A 13 0.36 -8.69 0.18
N GLY A 14 -0.37 -9.77 -0.05
CA GLY A 14 0.06 -11.14 0.25
C GLY A 14 -0.23 -11.54 1.69
N ASP A 15 0.22 -12.74 2.05
CA ASP A 15 -0.03 -13.35 3.35
C ASP A 15 1.27 -13.75 4.05
N MET A 16 1.18 -13.96 5.36
CA MET A 16 2.28 -14.45 6.20
C MET A 16 2.29 -15.98 6.33
N ASP A 17 1.73 -16.71 5.37
CA ASP A 17 1.94 -18.15 5.19
C ASP A 17 3.21 -18.38 4.37
N PHE A 18 4.21 -18.99 5.00
CA PHE A 18 5.50 -19.27 4.38
C PHE A 18 5.58 -20.70 3.82
N SER A 19 4.46 -21.17 3.28
CA SER A 19 4.32 -22.45 2.60
C SER A 19 4.09 -22.24 1.11
N ALA A 20 4.18 -23.31 0.31
CA ALA A 20 3.85 -23.27 -1.11
C ALA A 20 2.36 -22.99 -1.41
N LYS A 21 1.48 -23.03 -0.38
CA LYS A 21 0.05 -22.73 -0.51
C LYS A 21 -0.28 -21.25 -0.35
N GLY A 22 0.58 -20.49 0.34
CA GLY A 22 0.44 -19.05 0.44
C GLY A 22 0.88 -18.35 -0.85
N SER A 23 0.64 -17.04 -0.90
CA SER A 23 1.25 -16.15 -1.90
C SER A 23 2.77 -16.36 -1.98
N LYS A 24 3.42 -16.05 -3.10
CA LYS A 24 4.88 -16.12 -3.23
C LYS A 24 5.55 -14.87 -2.66
N TYR A 25 4.87 -13.73 -2.69
CA TYR A 25 5.35 -12.42 -2.31
C TYR A 25 4.55 -11.87 -1.13
N TYR A 26 5.23 -11.12 -0.27
CA TYR A 26 4.62 -10.30 0.77
C TYR A 26 5.15 -8.86 0.64
N MET A 27 4.27 -7.87 0.66
CA MET A 27 4.58 -6.51 0.23
C MET A 27 4.11 -5.47 1.24
N PHE A 28 4.91 -4.42 1.42
CA PHE A 28 4.49 -3.16 2.01
C PHE A 28 4.49 -2.08 0.92
N ASN A 29 3.32 -1.51 0.67
CA ASN A 29 3.10 -0.53 -0.37
C ASN A 29 2.80 0.83 0.27
N PHE A 30 3.42 1.87 -0.27
CA PHE A 30 3.33 3.23 0.26
C PHE A 30 2.90 4.19 -0.81
N LEU A 31 1.90 5.01 -0.53
CA LEU A 31 1.48 6.14 -1.34
C LEU A 31 1.83 7.44 -0.62
N ILE A 32 2.55 8.34 -1.30
CA ILE A 32 3.08 9.57 -0.72
C ILE A 32 2.49 10.76 -1.46
N LYS A 33 1.86 11.68 -0.72
CA LYS A 33 1.14 12.84 -1.28
C LYS A 33 1.27 14.06 -0.37
N THR A 34 1.03 15.23 -0.95
CA THR A 34 0.83 16.49 -0.21
C THR A 34 -0.53 17.08 -0.57
N ARG A 35 -1.13 17.86 0.34
CA ARG A 35 -2.39 18.56 0.06
C ARG A 35 -2.17 19.70 -0.94
N PRO A 36 -3.18 20.07 -1.74
CA PRO A 36 -4.52 19.46 -1.85
C PRO A 36 -4.53 18.07 -2.53
N PHE A 37 -5.49 17.22 -2.14
CA PHE A 37 -5.71 15.89 -2.72
C PHE A 37 -6.69 15.96 -3.90
N ASN A 38 -6.24 16.51 -5.03
CA ASN A 38 -7.09 16.92 -6.15
C ASN A 38 -8.03 15.85 -6.73
N LEU A 39 -7.74 14.56 -6.54
CA LEU A 39 -8.52 13.46 -7.13
C LEU A 39 -9.44 12.74 -6.15
N HIS A 40 -9.54 13.28 -4.92
CA HIS A 40 -10.48 12.79 -3.91
C HIS A 40 -11.94 12.92 -4.39
N GLU A 41 -12.28 14.05 -5.00
CA GLU A 41 -13.62 14.34 -5.50
C GLU A 41 -14.01 13.40 -6.65
N TYR A 42 -13.14 13.19 -7.62
CA TYR A 42 -13.40 12.29 -8.76
C TYR A 42 -13.71 10.87 -8.33
N ILE A 43 -12.93 10.30 -7.42
CA ILE A 43 -13.17 8.94 -6.92
C ILE A 43 -14.44 8.92 -6.07
N SER A 44 -14.68 9.95 -5.25
CA SER A 44 -15.90 10.05 -4.46
C SER A 44 -17.16 10.11 -5.34
N ASN A 45 -17.14 10.92 -6.40
CA ASN A 45 -18.21 11.03 -7.40
C ASN A 45 -18.36 9.74 -8.21
N TYR A 46 -17.26 9.06 -8.53
CA TYR A 46 -17.31 7.76 -9.22
C TYR A 46 -18.10 6.73 -8.41
N ARG A 47 -17.94 6.71 -7.07
CA ARG A 47 -18.74 5.83 -6.20
C ARG A 47 -20.24 6.09 -6.36
N TYR A 48 -20.66 7.35 -6.37
CA TYR A 48 -22.07 7.71 -6.60
C TYR A 48 -22.53 7.34 -8.01
N SER A 49 -21.68 7.53 -9.03
CA SER A 49 -21.98 7.07 -10.40
C SER A 49 -22.24 5.56 -10.45
N VAL A 50 -21.46 4.75 -9.71
CA VAL A 50 -21.68 3.30 -9.61
C VAL A 50 -23.02 2.99 -8.93
N LEU A 51 -23.40 3.72 -7.88
CA LEU A 51 -24.68 3.53 -7.20
C LEU A 51 -25.87 3.93 -8.10
N GLU A 52 -25.75 5.04 -8.84
CA GLU A 52 -26.79 5.53 -9.76
C GLU A 52 -27.04 4.56 -10.92
N ARG A 53 -26.03 3.78 -11.34
CA ARG A 53 -26.24 2.73 -12.35
C ARG A 53 -27.27 1.68 -11.94
N ASN A 54 -27.50 1.49 -10.64
CA ASN A 54 -28.52 0.57 -10.15
C ASN A 54 -29.95 0.99 -10.55
N ILE A 55 -30.18 2.29 -10.79
CA ILE A 55 -31.50 2.79 -11.23
C ILE A 55 -31.84 2.26 -12.63
N ASN A 56 -30.84 2.10 -13.48
CA ASN A 56 -30.99 1.71 -14.88
C ASN A 56 -30.59 0.24 -15.15
N ALA A 57 -30.36 -0.56 -14.11
CA ALA A 57 -29.88 -1.93 -14.25
C ALA A 57 -31.02 -2.87 -14.71
N ILE A 58 -30.96 -3.31 -15.97
CA ILE A 58 -31.97 -4.16 -16.62
C ILE A 58 -31.94 -5.61 -16.12
N ASP A 59 -30.78 -6.10 -15.67
CA ASP A 59 -30.55 -7.50 -15.28
C ASP A 59 -30.66 -7.76 -13.77
N GLY A 60 -31.08 -6.75 -12.99
CA GLY A 60 -31.25 -6.84 -11.54
C GLY A 60 -29.93 -6.93 -10.74
N ARG A 61 -28.76 -6.81 -11.37
CA ARG A 61 -27.47 -6.82 -10.66
C ARG A 61 -27.21 -5.49 -9.98
N ARG A 62 -27.55 -5.41 -8.70
CA ARG A 62 -27.25 -4.26 -7.86
C ARG A 62 -25.77 -4.24 -7.44
N LEU A 63 -25.14 -3.09 -7.58
CA LEU A 63 -23.82 -2.77 -7.04
C LEU A 63 -24.00 -1.95 -5.76
N ASP A 64 -23.80 -2.58 -4.60
CA ASP A 64 -23.90 -1.93 -3.29
C ASP A 64 -22.50 -1.62 -2.76
N ILE A 65 -21.95 -0.46 -3.13
CA ILE A 65 -20.55 -0.10 -2.87
C ILE A 65 -20.42 0.99 -1.80
N GLU A 66 -19.87 0.62 -0.66
CA GLU A 66 -19.53 1.57 0.42
C GLU A 66 -18.17 2.25 0.17
N ALA A 67 -17.20 1.48 -0.30
CA ALA A 67 -15.84 1.90 -0.61
C ALA A 67 -15.25 1.03 -1.72
N PHE A 68 -14.25 1.53 -2.44
CA PHE A 68 -13.50 0.74 -3.39
C PHE A 68 -12.46 -0.14 -2.69
N HIS A 69 -12.35 -1.39 -3.13
CA HIS A 69 -11.34 -2.35 -2.67
C HIS A 69 -11.01 -3.30 -3.83
N ALA A 70 -9.79 -3.26 -4.33
CA ALA A 70 -9.42 -3.81 -5.64
C ALA A 70 -9.64 -5.33 -5.77
N CYS A 71 -9.54 -6.06 -4.65
CA CYS A 71 -9.83 -7.49 -4.59
C CYS A 71 -11.33 -7.83 -4.69
N GLU A 72 -12.21 -6.92 -4.25
CA GLU A 72 -13.68 -7.11 -4.23
C GLU A 72 -14.33 -6.53 -5.47
N ASP A 73 -13.79 -5.42 -5.99
CA ASP A 73 -14.33 -4.72 -7.13
C ASP A 73 -14.29 -5.56 -8.41
N ASN A 74 -15.28 -5.39 -9.28
CA ASN A 74 -15.30 -6.08 -10.58
C ASN A 74 -14.35 -5.42 -11.60
N LYS A 75 -14.20 -6.03 -12.79
CA LYS A 75 -13.31 -5.50 -13.84
C LYS A 75 -13.67 -4.08 -14.27
N TYR A 76 -14.96 -3.77 -14.43
CA TYR A 76 -15.42 -2.45 -14.84
C TYR A 76 -15.02 -1.38 -13.83
N ILE A 77 -15.25 -1.66 -12.53
CA ILE A 77 -14.88 -0.74 -11.45
C ILE A 77 -13.36 -0.54 -11.42
N LYS A 78 -12.61 -1.63 -11.57
CA LYS A 78 -11.16 -1.56 -11.61
C LYS A 78 -10.64 -0.71 -12.76
N GLU A 79 -11.13 -0.92 -13.97
CA GLU A 79 -10.72 -0.17 -15.15
C GLU A 79 -10.90 1.33 -14.96
N GLU A 80 -12.06 1.75 -14.46
CA GLU A 80 -12.32 3.17 -14.24
C GLU A 80 -11.50 3.76 -13.09
N MET A 81 -11.34 3.03 -11.98
CA MET A 81 -10.48 3.50 -10.90
C MET A 81 -9.03 3.68 -11.35
N PHE A 82 -8.48 2.74 -12.14
CA PHE A 82 -7.14 2.89 -12.69
C PHE A 82 -7.05 3.98 -13.76
N ASN A 83 -8.13 4.25 -14.52
CA ASN A 83 -8.19 5.40 -15.41
C ASN A 83 -8.07 6.70 -14.61
N ILE A 84 -8.86 6.86 -13.53
CA ILE A 84 -8.78 8.03 -12.64
C ILE A 84 -7.39 8.14 -12.03
N ILE A 85 -6.82 7.04 -11.49
CA ILE A 85 -5.46 7.04 -10.92
C ILE A 85 -4.42 7.47 -11.95
N SER A 86 -4.54 7.04 -13.21
CA SER A 86 -3.57 7.36 -14.27
C SER A 86 -3.53 8.85 -14.67
N THR A 87 -4.48 9.66 -14.18
CA THR A 87 -4.52 11.12 -14.38
C THR A 87 -3.84 11.90 -13.26
N PHE A 88 -3.25 11.23 -12.26
CA PHE A 88 -2.58 11.89 -11.16
C PHE A 88 -1.41 12.74 -11.68
N ASP A 89 -1.24 13.94 -11.13
CA ASP A 89 -0.04 14.74 -11.36
C ASP A 89 1.18 13.99 -10.82
N LYS A 90 2.03 13.52 -11.75
CA LYS A 90 3.23 12.74 -11.47
C LYS A 90 4.22 13.44 -10.54
N ASN A 91 4.17 14.78 -10.44
CA ASN A 91 5.06 15.53 -9.56
C ASN A 91 4.54 15.63 -8.12
N ARG A 92 3.29 15.21 -7.87
CA ARG A 92 2.61 15.36 -6.57
C ARG A 92 2.22 14.04 -5.93
N VAL A 93 2.48 12.93 -6.63
CA VAL A 93 2.15 11.58 -6.17
C VAL A 93 3.37 10.72 -6.41
N MET A 94 3.79 10.05 -5.35
CA MET A 94 4.84 9.05 -5.39
C MET A 94 4.30 7.76 -4.78
N SER A 95 4.78 6.64 -5.27
CA SER A 95 4.51 5.32 -4.71
C SER A 95 5.81 4.54 -4.59
N TYR A 96 5.92 3.75 -3.51
CA TYR A 96 7.08 2.92 -3.25
C TYR A 96 6.61 1.55 -2.74
N SER A 97 7.26 0.50 -3.22
CA SER A 97 6.96 -0.87 -2.82
C SER A 97 8.19 -1.57 -2.26
N TYR A 98 8.00 -2.18 -1.11
CA TYR A 98 8.95 -3.09 -0.49
C TYR A 98 8.42 -4.52 -0.64
N ILE A 99 9.18 -5.38 -1.32
CA ILE A 99 8.73 -6.73 -1.71
C ILE A 99 9.66 -7.78 -1.12
N LEU A 100 9.05 -8.80 -0.50
CA LEU A 100 9.71 -10.01 -0.04
C LEU A 100 9.24 -11.20 -0.87
N GLU A 101 10.15 -11.88 -1.56
CA GLU A 101 9.89 -13.20 -2.15
C GLU A 101 10.03 -14.25 -1.03
N LYS A 102 8.90 -14.71 -0.50
CA LYS A 102 8.83 -15.60 0.67
C LYS A 102 9.59 -16.93 0.50
N PRO A 103 9.61 -17.58 -0.69
CA PRO A 103 10.46 -18.75 -0.91
C PRO A 103 11.94 -18.52 -0.60
N LYS A 104 12.45 -17.29 -0.80
CA LYS A 104 13.85 -16.90 -0.56
C LYS A 104 14.10 -16.33 0.85
N VAL A 105 13.12 -16.45 1.75
CA VAL A 105 13.27 -16.05 3.14
C VAL A 105 13.75 -17.24 3.96
N THR A 106 14.93 -17.09 4.57
CA THR A 106 15.53 -18.11 5.44
C THR A 106 14.56 -18.56 6.54
N PRO A 107 14.32 -19.87 6.73
CA PRO A 107 13.33 -20.38 7.68
C PRO A 107 13.51 -19.90 9.13
N THR A 108 14.75 -19.69 9.58
CA THR A 108 15.05 -19.19 10.93
C THR A 108 14.52 -17.79 11.17
N LYS A 109 14.54 -16.91 10.16
CA LYS A 109 14.07 -15.51 10.27
C LYS A 109 12.56 -15.41 10.47
N ARG A 110 11.81 -16.42 10.01
CA ARG A 110 10.34 -16.44 10.01
C ARG A 110 9.73 -17.28 11.14
N LYS A 111 10.54 -17.86 12.03
CA LYS A 111 10.07 -18.61 13.22
C LYS A 111 9.16 -17.77 14.11
N GLU A 112 9.55 -16.51 14.34
CA GLU A 112 8.76 -15.53 15.10
C GLU A 112 8.08 -14.54 14.15
N LYS A 113 6.91 -14.91 13.62
CA LYS A 113 6.18 -14.13 12.60
C LYS A 113 6.00 -12.66 12.99
N ASP A 114 5.71 -12.38 14.25
CA ASP A 114 5.52 -11.03 14.76
C ASP A 114 6.81 -10.19 14.71
N LYS A 115 7.94 -10.75 15.15
CA LYS A 115 9.23 -10.06 15.08
C LYS A 115 9.67 -9.87 13.63
N PHE A 116 9.41 -10.86 12.77
CA PHE A 116 9.68 -10.77 11.34
C PHE A 116 8.90 -9.64 10.69
N TYR A 117 7.59 -9.56 10.94
CA TYR A 117 6.71 -8.50 10.44
C TYR A 117 7.23 -7.12 10.88
N ILE A 118 7.43 -6.93 12.19
CA ILE A 118 7.90 -5.65 12.76
C ILE A 118 9.23 -5.24 12.11
N LYS A 119 10.19 -6.16 12.02
CA LYS A 119 11.51 -5.87 11.45
C LYS A 119 11.41 -5.42 9.99
N ASN A 120 10.60 -6.10 9.18
CA ASN A 120 10.48 -5.75 7.76
C ASN A 120 9.71 -4.45 7.56
N LEU A 121 8.63 -4.20 8.30
CA LEU A 121 7.90 -2.94 8.20
C LEU A 121 8.76 -1.75 8.67
N ASN A 122 9.55 -1.91 9.75
CA ASN A 122 10.53 -0.91 10.19
C ASN A 122 11.51 -0.56 9.08
N PHE A 123 12.06 -1.59 8.42
CA PHE A 123 13.05 -1.41 7.39
C PHE A 123 12.42 -0.81 6.12
N ALA A 124 11.21 -1.23 5.76
CA ALA A 124 10.45 -0.67 4.64
C ALA A 124 10.18 0.83 4.82
N ILE A 125 9.74 1.27 6.00
CA ILE A 125 9.50 2.70 6.26
C ILE A 125 10.82 3.49 6.24
N GLN A 126 11.92 2.95 6.80
CA GLN A 126 13.23 3.61 6.74
C GLN A 126 13.70 3.80 5.29
N ARG A 127 13.55 2.77 4.44
CA ARG A 127 13.86 2.84 3.02
C ARG A 127 13.01 3.87 2.28
N LEU A 128 11.72 3.93 2.59
CA LEU A 128 10.84 4.96 2.03
C LEU A 128 11.35 6.35 2.38
N LEU A 129 11.57 6.63 3.67
CA LEU A 129 11.97 7.95 4.17
C LEU A 129 13.31 8.42 3.56
N ASP A 130 14.24 7.49 3.36
CA ASP A 130 15.51 7.71 2.66
C ASP A 130 15.27 8.08 1.18
N ARG A 131 14.45 7.31 0.47
CA ARG A 131 14.14 7.51 -0.95
C ARG A 131 13.47 8.85 -1.22
N VAL A 132 12.52 9.25 -0.39
CA VAL A 132 11.84 10.56 -0.52
C VAL A 132 12.67 11.71 0.07
N ARG A 133 13.83 11.42 0.66
CA ARG A 133 14.71 12.37 1.35
C ARG A 133 13.92 13.26 2.31
N ILE A 134 13.18 12.62 3.23
CA ILE A 134 12.22 13.32 4.08
C ILE A 134 12.87 14.48 4.84
N ASP A 135 12.32 15.67 4.67
CA ASP A 135 12.82 16.93 5.24
C ASP A 135 11.72 17.71 5.98
N LYS A 136 10.49 17.19 6.02
CA LYS A 136 9.29 17.86 6.51
C LYS A 136 8.49 16.96 7.44
N ASN A 137 7.66 17.60 8.26
CA ASN A 137 6.69 16.90 9.11
C ASN A 137 5.76 16.03 8.26
N PHE A 138 5.41 14.86 8.77
CA PHE A 138 4.61 13.91 8.00
C PHE A 138 3.61 13.14 8.85
N ILE A 139 2.55 12.67 8.20
CA ILE A 139 1.51 11.86 8.81
C ILE A 139 1.50 10.52 8.09
N VAL A 140 1.50 9.44 8.86
CA VAL A 140 1.30 8.09 8.34
C VAL A 140 -0.13 7.65 8.63
N ILE A 141 -0.83 7.14 7.62
CA ILE A 141 -2.18 6.61 7.75
C ILE A 141 -2.19 5.19 7.20
N THR A 142 -2.64 4.24 8.00
CA THR A 142 -2.84 2.86 7.55
C THR A 142 -4.30 2.47 7.69
N ASP A 143 -4.70 1.42 6.97
CA ASP A 143 -6.04 0.87 7.12
C ASP A 143 -6.21 0.11 8.45
N ARG A 144 -7.45 0.03 8.93
CA ARG A 144 -7.83 -0.76 10.09
C ARG A 144 -7.81 -2.24 9.72
N LEU A 145 -6.80 -2.94 10.22
CA LEU A 145 -6.81 -4.39 10.24
C LEU A 145 -7.96 -4.90 11.15
N PRO A 146 -8.70 -5.96 10.76
CA PRO A 146 -9.83 -6.49 11.54
C PRO A 146 -9.44 -6.91 12.97
N VAL A 147 -8.18 -7.33 13.15
CA VAL A 147 -7.66 -7.84 14.42
C VAL A 147 -6.90 -6.73 15.15
N GLN A 148 -7.42 -6.32 16.32
CA GLN A 148 -6.84 -5.25 17.15
C GLN A 148 -5.38 -5.50 17.56
N LYS A 149 -4.99 -6.78 17.72
CA LYS A 149 -3.59 -7.19 17.99
C LYS A 149 -2.66 -6.83 16.82
N ASN A 150 -3.13 -6.94 15.58
CA ASN A 150 -2.35 -6.62 14.39
C ASN A 150 -2.19 -5.10 14.24
N LYS A 151 -3.23 -4.33 14.57
CA LYS A 151 -3.15 -2.86 14.64
C LYS A 151 -2.05 -2.37 15.58
N LYS A 152 -2.01 -2.84 16.83
CA LYS A 152 -0.98 -2.42 17.81
C LYS A 152 0.44 -2.74 17.31
N LYS A 153 0.63 -3.90 16.66
CA LYS A 153 1.93 -4.29 16.09
C LYS A 153 2.38 -3.36 14.96
N GLN A 154 1.49 -3.02 14.04
CA GLN A 154 1.78 -2.11 12.93
C GLN A 154 2.17 -0.72 13.43
N VAL A 155 1.46 -0.17 14.43
CA VAL A 155 1.85 1.10 15.09
C VAL A 155 3.26 1.00 15.66
N VAL A 156 3.53 -0.04 16.45
CA VAL A 156 4.81 -0.19 17.15
C VAL A 156 5.95 -0.31 16.15
N ALA A 157 5.75 -1.06 15.07
CA ALA A 157 6.71 -1.17 13.99
C ALA A 157 7.00 0.20 13.36
N LEU A 158 5.97 0.85 12.80
CA LEU A 158 6.15 2.14 12.14
C LEU A 158 6.78 3.19 13.07
N LYS A 159 6.30 3.32 14.31
CA LYS A 159 6.88 4.25 15.30
C LYS A 159 8.35 3.94 15.56
N LYS A 160 8.71 2.66 15.72
CA LYS A 160 10.11 2.25 15.94
C LYS A 160 10.97 2.58 14.72
N GLY A 161 10.55 2.18 13.53
CA GLY A 161 11.29 2.42 12.29
C GLY A 161 11.51 3.91 12.01
N ILE A 162 10.48 4.73 12.22
CA ILE A 162 10.57 6.20 12.07
C ILE A 162 11.51 6.81 13.10
N LYS A 163 11.38 6.47 14.39
CA LYS A 163 12.27 7.02 15.44
C LYS A 163 13.73 6.69 15.20
N GLU A 164 14.01 5.45 14.80
CA GLU A 164 15.36 5.01 14.45
C GLU A 164 15.91 5.79 13.25
N TYR A 165 15.09 5.99 12.20
CA TYR A 165 15.47 6.80 11.04
C TYR A 165 15.82 8.24 11.41
N LEU A 166 14.93 8.92 12.14
CA LEU A 166 15.10 10.33 12.47
C LEU A 166 16.33 10.54 13.36
N LYS A 167 16.53 9.66 14.35
CA LYS A 167 17.72 9.70 15.21
C LYS A 167 19.01 9.48 14.41
N LYS A 168 19.03 8.45 13.54
CA LYS A 168 20.22 8.12 12.73
C LYS A 168 20.64 9.27 11.82
N ASN A 169 19.67 9.98 11.25
CA ASN A 169 19.91 11.09 10.31
C ASN A 169 19.93 12.47 10.99
N ASN A 170 19.88 12.53 12.32
CA ASN A 170 19.85 13.77 13.10
C ASN A 170 18.76 14.77 12.66
N LEU A 171 17.57 14.26 12.34
CA LEU A 171 16.44 15.04 11.83
C LEU A 171 15.48 15.42 12.95
N ASN A 172 15.18 16.71 13.08
CA ASN A 172 14.18 17.23 14.02
C ASN A 172 12.80 17.40 13.34
N ILE A 173 12.19 16.28 12.96
CA ILE A 173 10.92 16.23 12.22
C ILE A 173 9.84 15.63 13.12
N ARG A 174 8.65 16.24 13.13
CA ARG A 174 7.47 15.72 13.82
C ARG A 174 6.68 14.78 12.92
N TYR A 175 6.14 13.72 13.51
CA TYR A 175 5.27 12.78 12.81
C TYR A 175 4.15 12.27 13.71
N ASP A 176 3.07 11.78 13.09
CA ASP A 176 2.02 11.03 13.78
C ASP A 176 1.52 9.87 12.91
N ILE A 177 0.85 8.89 13.55
CA ILE A 177 0.38 7.67 12.90
C ILE A 177 -1.08 7.43 13.26
N PHE A 178 -1.92 7.31 12.23
CA PHE A 178 -3.35 7.05 12.36
C PHE A 178 -3.75 5.72 11.72
N HIS A 179 -4.85 5.16 12.23
CA HIS A 179 -5.47 3.95 11.72
C HIS A 179 -6.94 4.21 11.42
N HIS A 180 -7.24 4.36 10.14
CA HIS A 180 -8.57 4.72 9.66
C HIS A 180 -9.18 3.56 8.89
N CYS A 181 -10.50 3.51 8.80
CA CYS A 181 -11.14 2.56 7.90
C CYS A 181 -10.92 3.02 6.46
N SER A 182 -10.63 2.12 5.53
CA SER A 182 -10.41 2.46 4.11
C SER A 182 -11.57 3.27 3.53
N ALA A 183 -12.81 2.99 3.93
CA ALA A 183 -13.99 3.76 3.53
C ALA A 183 -13.93 5.26 3.89
N SER A 184 -13.19 5.61 4.95
CA SER A 184 -13.03 7.01 5.39
C SER A 184 -11.91 7.78 4.67
N SER A 185 -11.17 7.14 3.78
CA SER A 185 -10.05 7.76 3.06
C SER A 185 -9.89 7.20 1.66
N VAL A 186 -10.23 7.99 0.65
CA VAL A 186 -9.97 7.67 -0.76
C VAL A 186 -8.49 7.34 -1.00
N ASN A 187 -7.55 7.96 -0.27
CA ASN A 187 -6.13 7.66 -0.42
C ASN A 187 -5.74 6.27 0.12
N LEU A 188 -6.49 5.71 1.08
CA LEU A 188 -6.32 4.30 1.48
C LEU A 188 -6.78 3.37 0.36
N GLN A 189 -7.89 3.69 -0.29
CA GLN A 189 -8.40 2.94 -1.46
C GLN A 189 -7.44 3.04 -2.66
N ILE A 190 -6.83 4.20 -2.90
CA ILE A 190 -5.82 4.36 -3.96
C ILE A 190 -4.59 3.49 -3.69
N VAL A 191 -4.06 3.47 -2.45
CA VAL A 191 -2.87 2.65 -2.15
C VAL A 191 -3.19 1.16 -2.22
N ASP A 192 -4.40 0.73 -1.83
CA ASP A 192 -4.90 -0.63 -2.05
C ASP A 192 -4.91 -1.01 -3.53
N TYR A 193 -5.44 -0.15 -4.41
CA TYR A 193 -5.42 -0.37 -5.85
C TYR A 193 -4.00 -0.47 -6.43
N ILE A 194 -3.11 0.43 -6.03
CA ILE A 194 -1.70 0.39 -6.46
C ILE A 194 -1.04 -0.90 -5.97
N SER A 195 -1.25 -1.26 -4.70
CA SER A 195 -0.76 -2.47 -4.06
C SER A 195 -1.24 -3.72 -4.80
N TRP A 196 -2.51 -3.78 -5.16
CA TRP A 196 -3.11 -4.85 -5.94
C TRP A 196 -2.48 -4.98 -7.33
N ALA A 197 -2.27 -3.88 -8.06
CA ALA A 197 -1.65 -3.93 -9.38
C ALA A 197 -0.21 -4.46 -9.31
N ILE A 198 0.56 -4.05 -8.31
CA ILE A 198 1.93 -4.55 -8.08
C ILE A 198 1.86 -6.05 -7.72
N PHE A 199 0.97 -6.44 -6.83
CA PHE A 199 0.78 -7.84 -6.44
C PHE A 199 0.46 -8.74 -7.64
N ARG A 200 -0.46 -8.32 -8.52
CA ARG A 200 -0.81 -9.06 -9.75
C ARG A 200 0.37 -9.20 -10.71
N LYS A 201 1.20 -8.17 -10.85
CA LYS A 201 2.43 -8.24 -11.66
C LYS A 201 3.36 -9.34 -11.17
N TYR A 202 3.63 -9.39 -9.86
CA TYR A 202 4.61 -10.32 -9.30
C TYR A 202 4.06 -11.73 -9.10
N GLU A 203 2.84 -11.89 -8.59
CA GLU A 203 2.25 -13.21 -8.34
C GLU A 203 1.77 -13.91 -9.61
N MET A 204 1.24 -13.15 -10.56
CA MET A 204 0.46 -13.68 -11.68
C MET A 204 1.01 -13.28 -13.06
N ASN A 205 2.14 -12.56 -13.12
CA ASN A 205 2.70 -12.03 -14.37
C ASN A 205 1.71 -11.17 -15.18
N GLN A 206 0.80 -10.48 -14.48
CA GLN A 206 -0.21 -9.61 -15.11
C GLN A 206 0.11 -8.14 -14.85
N ASP A 207 0.54 -7.43 -15.89
CA ASP A 207 1.08 -6.07 -15.76
C ASP A 207 0.19 -4.96 -16.35
N SER A 208 -0.98 -5.28 -16.89
CA SER A 208 -1.85 -4.30 -17.57
C SER A 208 -2.23 -3.11 -16.68
N PHE A 209 -2.64 -3.38 -15.43
CA PHE A 209 -2.94 -2.33 -14.44
C PHE A 209 -1.68 -1.73 -13.84
N TYR A 210 -0.60 -2.51 -13.71
CA TYR A 210 0.69 -2.00 -13.24
C TYR A 210 1.22 -0.89 -14.17
N LYS A 211 1.15 -1.08 -15.48
CA LYS A 211 1.57 -0.09 -16.49
C LYS A 211 0.84 1.26 -16.35
N LYS A 212 -0.42 1.25 -15.88
CA LYS A 212 -1.17 2.49 -15.63
C LYS A 212 -0.65 3.31 -14.43
N ILE A 213 0.07 2.68 -13.51
CA ILE A 213 0.56 3.31 -12.28
C ILE A 213 2.09 3.42 -12.20
N GLU A 214 2.82 2.82 -13.14
CA GLU A 214 4.28 2.70 -13.05
C GLU A 214 5.00 4.06 -13.04
N GLN A 215 4.43 5.06 -13.72
CA GLN A 215 4.93 6.44 -13.72
C GLN A 215 4.98 7.08 -12.33
N TYR A 216 4.23 6.56 -11.35
CA TYR A 216 4.23 7.07 -9.98
C TYR A 216 5.22 6.32 -9.07
N LEU A 217 5.82 5.23 -9.54
CA LEU A 217 6.73 4.42 -8.74
C LEU A 217 8.11 5.06 -8.66
N ILE A 218 8.49 5.53 -7.47
CA ILE A 218 9.85 6.04 -7.19
C ILE A 218 10.83 4.91 -6.84
N GLY A 219 10.35 3.68 -6.73
CA GLY A 219 11.18 2.50 -6.55
C GLY A 219 10.38 1.27 -6.14
N ILE A 220 10.95 0.11 -6.47
CA ILE A 220 10.56 -1.19 -5.94
C ILE A 220 11.81 -1.87 -5.41
N ASP A 221 11.81 -2.21 -4.12
CA ASP A 221 12.90 -2.96 -3.49
C ASP A 221 12.48 -4.42 -3.28
N VAL A 222 13.01 -5.33 -4.11
CA VAL A 222 12.85 -6.79 -3.90
C VAL A 222 13.95 -7.26 -2.95
N MET A 223 13.67 -7.34 -1.66
CA MET A 223 14.69 -7.51 -0.62
C MET A 223 15.36 -8.88 -0.53
N THR A 224 14.81 -9.82 -1.28
CA THR A 224 15.31 -11.17 -1.46
C THR A 224 15.98 -11.33 -2.82
N SER A 225 16.13 -10.25 -3.61
CA SER A 225 16.88 -10.27 -4.86
C SER A 225 18.31 -10.75 -4.61
N GLY A 226 18.82 -11.61 -5.49
CA GLY A 226 20.16 -12.17 -5.37
C GLY A 226 20.29 -13.32 -4.36
N ARG A 227 19.20 -13.75 -3.71
CA ARG A 227 19.18 -15.03 -2.99
C ARG A 227 18.79 -16.14 -3.94
N GLU A 228 19.61 -17.17 -4.04
CA GLU A 228 19.38 -18.29 -4.96
C GLU A 228 18.58 -19.42 -4.32
N ILE A 229 18.70 -19.60 -3.00
CA ILE A 229 18.07 -20.72 -2.30
C ILE A 229 16.55 -20.51 -2.22
N ASN A 230 15.81 -21.43 -2.84
CA ASN A 230 14.38 -21.58 -2.65
C ASN A 230 14.10 -22.55 -1.48
N HIS A 231 13.42 -22.08 -0.44
CA HIS A 231 13.10 -22.86 0.75
C HIS A 231 11.71 -23.52 0.72
N TYR A 232 10.99 -23.43 -0.40
CA TYR A 232 9.72 -24.12 -0.61
C TYR A 232 9.90 -25.40 -1.43
N GLU A 233 10.97 -25.47 -2.20
CA GLU A 233 11.38 -26.68 -2.90
C GLU A 233 11.90 -27.68 -1.86
N ARG A 234 11.30 -28.87 -1.85
CA ARG A 234 11.85 -30.08 -1.27
C ARG A 234 12.35 -30.96 -2.40
#